data_AF-A0A1H5S169-F1
#
_entry.id   AF-A0A1H5S169-F1
#
_cell.length_a   1.000
_cell.length_b   1.000
_cell.length_c   1.000
_cell.angle_alpha   90.00
_cell.angle_beta   90.00
_cell.angle_gamma   90.00
#
_symmetry.space_group_name_H-M   'P 1'
#
loop_
_entity.id
_entity.type
_entity.pdbx_description
1 polymer ?
#
loop_
_entity_poly.entity_id
_entity_poly.type
_entity_poly.pdbx_seq_one_letter_code
_entity_poly.pdbx_strand_id
1 'polypeptide(L)'
;MTPSDSVLPADPLAAQVDDAAQRQAARLAQDAFARVFRLSVSESDAARRKGVAELHAELRDWAVAGAGEEARALRLALLLSGMDQWGLAWSQAFGLVAIPGLSELVGALRTGLDAQAEARFLRQFEALATAEERAIDFKVELRRGLHLALWHAAIAAEDRDQALRLAGQLGSQLLALVRDMPQAGWRLVADALAFIQIRCLADGLAAEGVAQEATQALFAALARELPKALGERVMAHAARAVIAWQQAEHAAGQVH
;
A
#
# COMPACT_ATOMS: atom_id res chain seq x y z
N MET A 1 -20.90 -14.01 -22.93
CA MET A 1 -19.55 -14.47 -22.57
C MET A 1 -18.62 -13.27 -22.69
N THR A 2 -18.52 -12.49 -21.62
CA THR A 2 -17.66 -11.30 -21.56
C THR A 2 -16.20 -11.75 -21.49
N PRO A 3 -15.25 -11.03 -22.12
CA PRO A 3 -13.84 -11.33 -21.97
C PRO A 3 -13.50 -11.29 -20.48
N SER A 4 -12.66 -12.22 -20.01
CA SER A 4 -12.21 -12.26 -18.63
C SER A 4 -11.57 -10.94 -18.26
N ASP A 5 -12.26 -10.14 -17.44
CA ASP A 5 -11.73 -8.99 -16.68
C ASP A 5 -10.61 -9.42 -15.70
N SER A 6 -9.96 -10.58 -15.88
CA SER A 6 -9.37 -11.37 -14.79
C SER A 6 -7.84 -11.47 -14.76
N VAL A 7 -7.09 -10.83 -15.66
CA VAL A 7 -5.64 -11.06 -15.70
C VAL A 7 -4.90 -9.74 -15.51
N LEU A 8 -4.34 -9.57 -14.30
CA LEU A 8 -3.24 -8.62 -14.10
C LEU A 8 -2.14 -8.96 -15.12
N PRO A 9 -1.41 -7.96 -15.65
CA PRO A 9 -0.36 -8.23 -16.61
C PRO A 9 0.68 -9.19 -16.02
N ALA A 10 1.23 -10.06 -16.87
CA ALA A 10 2.20 -11.06 -16.44
C ALA A 10 3.46 -10.39 -15.89
N ASP A 11 3.89 -10.81 -14.71
CA ASP A 11 5.05 -10.22 -14.05
C ASP A 11 6.35 -10.88 -14.48
N PRO A 12 7.27 -10.15 -15.17
CA PRO A 12 8.54 -10.70 -15.59
C PRO A 12 9.51 -10.97 -14.41
N LEU A 13 9.24 -10.44 -13.22
CA LEU A 13 10.06 -10.64 -12.03
C LEU A 13 9.61 -11.83 -11.17
N ALA A 14 8.46 -12.45 -11.47
CA ALA A 14 7.94 -13.60 -10.72
C ALA A 14 8.88 -14.81 -10.72
N ALA A 15 9.75 -14.95 -11.73
CA ALA A 15 10.77 -15.99 -11.78
C ALA A 15 11.90 -15.81 -10.75
N GLN A 16 12.13 -14.58 -10.27
CA GLN A 16 13.15 -14.26 -9.26
C GLN A 16 12.54 -14.22 -7.85
N VAL A 17 11.35 -13.63 -7.73
CA VAL A 17 10.59 -13.55 -6.48
C VAL A 17 9.13 -13.82 -6.82
N ASP A 18 8.62 -14.99 -6.41
CA ASP A 18 7.25 -15.41 -6.67
C ASP A 18 6.20 -14.49 -6.03
N ASP A 19 4.95 -14.62 -6.48
CA ASP A 19 3.83 -13.79 -6.06
C ASP A 19 3.61 -13.83 -4.53
N ALA A 20 3.87 -14.97 -3.89
CA ALA A 20 3.71 -15.13 -2.45
C ALA A 20 4.75 -14.31 -1.67
N ALA A 21 6.02 -14.39 -2.09
CA ALA A 21 7.11 -13.61 -1.54
C ALA A 21 6.95 -12.11 -1.83
N GLN A 22 6.41 -11.74 -2.99
CA GLN A 22 6.09 -10.34 -3.29
C GLN A 22 5.02 -9.76 -2.34
N ARG A 23 3.91 -10.47 -2.15
CA ARG A 23 2.87 -10.06 -1.18
C ARG A 23 3.42 -10.04 0.24
N GLN A 24 4.30 -10.98 0.59
CA GLN A 24 4.98 -10.97 1.89
C GLN A 24 5.87 -9.74 2.06
N ALA A 25 6.61 -9.32 1.02
CA ALA A 25 7.45 -8.12 1.07
C ALA A 25 6.63 -6.86 1.37
N ALA A 26 5.44 -6.72 0.77
CA ALA A 26 4.54 -5.60 1.02
C ALA A 26 4.07 -5.55 2.48
N ARG A 27 3.70 -6.70 3.05
CA ARG A 27 3.31 -6.82 4.47
C ARG A 27 4.48 -6.54 5.41
N LEU A 28 5.65 -7.11 5.14
CA LEU A 28 6.87 -6.83 5.92
C LEU A 28 7.24 -5.35 5.89
N ALA A 29 7.12 -4.69 4.74
CA ALA A 29 7.37 -3.26 4.63
C ALA A 29 6.38 -2.43 5.45
N GLN A 30 5.09 -2.78 5.44
CA GLN A 30 4.07 -2.16 6.28
C GLN A 30 4.36 -2.35 7.78
N ASP A 31 4.64 -3.58 8.20
CA ASP A 31 4.90 -3.91 9.60
C ASP A 31 6.18 -3.23 10.10
N ALA A 32 7.24 -3.26 9.29
CA ALA A 32 8.49 -2.57 9.54
C ALA A 32 8.27 -1.07 9.71
N PHE A 33 7.55 -0.44 8.77
CA PHE A 33 7.18 0.96 8.84
C PHE A 33 6.42 1.29 10.14
N ALA A 34 5.36 0.53 10.46
CA ALA A 34 4.55 0.77 11.64
C ALA A 34 5.36 0.62 12.95
N ARG A 35 6.33 -0.31 12.99
CA ARG A 35 7.24 -0.47 14.13
C ARG A 35 8.18 0.72 14.25
N VAL A 36 8.91 1.08 13.18
CA VAL A 36 9.87 2.21 13.25
C VAL A 36 9.21 3.56 13.43
N PHE A 37 7.99 3.74 12.92
CA PHE A 37 7.20 4.94 13.16
C PHE A 37 6.90 5.10 14.65
N ARG A 38 6.38 4.06 15.32
CA ARG A 38 6.15 4.08 16.77
C ARG A 38 7.43 4.31 17.58
N LEU A 39 8.52 3.63 17.22
CA LEU A 39 9.82 3.86 17.84
C LEU A 39 10.33 5.30 17.65
N SER A 40 9.93 5.97 16.58
CA SER A 40 10.35 7.35 16.28
C SER A 40 9.56 8.39 17.08
N VAL A 41 8.30 8.11 17.42
CA VAL A 41 7.40 9.09 18.05
C VAL A 41 7.20 8.86 19.55
N SER A 42 7.38 7.64 20.04
CA SER A 42 7.02 7.25 21.42
C SER A 42 8.20 6.85 22.30
N GLU A 43 9.36 6.53 21.72
CA GLU A 43 10.44 5.84 22.45
C GLU A 43 11.71 6.70 22.59
N SER A 44 12.53 6.35 23.58
CA SER A 44 13.87 6.94 23.73
C SER A 44 14.79 6.56 22.57
N ASP A 45 15.81 7.38 22.31
CA ASP A 45 16.85 7.10 21.30
C ASP A 45 17.52 5.73 21.46
N ALA A 46 17.75 5.30 22.71
CA ALA A 46 18.36 4.00 22.98
C ALA A 46 17.41 2.85 22.62
N ALA A 47 16.13 2.97 22.98
CA ALA A 47 15.11 1.98 22.65
C ALA A 47 14.86 1.92 21.14
N ARG A 48 14.79 3.08 20.46
CA ARG A 48 14.68 3.16 19.00
C ARG A 48 15.83 2.45 18.31
N ARG A 49 17.09 2.78 18.64
CA ARG A 49 18.27 2.16 18.01
C ARG A 49 18.29 0.64 18.19
N LYS A 50 17.92 0.15 19.38
CA LYS A 50 17.80 -1.30 19.63
C LYS A 50 16.71 -1.93 18.76
N GLY A 51 15.51 -1.35 18.74
CA GLY A 51 14.40 -1.87 17.94
C GLY A 51 14.66 -1.83 16.44
N VAL A 52 15.36 -0.80 15.95
CA VAL A 52 15.81 -0.71 14.55
C VAL A 52 16.82 -1.80 14.23
N ALA A 53 17.77 -2.09 15.13
CA ALA A 53 18.76 -3.15 14.91
C ALA A 53 18.12 -4.55 14.85
N GLU A 54 17.13 -4.82 15.70
CA GLU A 54 16.35 -6.07 15.67
C GLU A 54 15.61 -6.23 14.34
N LEU A 55 14.87 -5.19 13.92
CA LEU A 55 14.12 -5.19 12.67
C LEU A 55 15.05 -5.28 11.45
N HIS A 56 16.21 -4.64 11.48
CA HIS A 56 17.23 -4.77 10.44
C HIS A 56 17.66 -6.23 10.26
N ALA A 57 17.89 -6.97 11.34
CA ALA A 57 18.26 -8.39 11.27
C ALA A 57 17.13 -9.23 10.64
N GLU A 58 15.89 -9.05 11.11
CA GLU A 58 14.70 -9.76 10.60
C GLU A 58 14.52 -9.53 9.08
N LEU A 59 14.60 -8.28 8.63
CA LEU A 59 14.42 -7.92 7.21
C LEU A 59 15.59 -8.41 6.35
N ARG A 60 16.82 -8.33 6.87
CA ARG A 60 18.01 -8.85 6.19
C ARG A 60 17.90 -10.35 5.99
N ASP A 61 17.52 -11.10 7.02
CA ASP A 61 17.38 -12.56 6.96
C ASP A 61 16.35 -12.97 5.90
N TRP A 62 15.23 -12.26 5.82
CA TRP A 62 14.24 -12.49 4.77
C TRP A 62 14.78 -12.19 3.36
N ALA A 63 15.52 -11.09 3.20
CA ALA A 63 16.08 -10.70 1.91
C ALA A 63 17.14 -11.71 1.42
N VAL A 64 18.05 -12.17 2.29
CA VAL A 64 19.11 -13.12 1.92
C VAL A 64 18.61 -14.55 1.67
N ALA A 65 17.40 -14.89 2.12
CA ALA A 65 16.75 -16.16 1.83
C ALA A 65 16.35 -16.32 0.34
N GLY A 66 16.59 -15.33 -0.52
CA GLY A 66 16.36 -15.42 -1.97
C GLY A 66 17.27 -16.45 -2.65
N ALA A 67 16.74 -17.12 -3.69
CA ALA A 67 17.45 -18.10 -4.49
C ALA A 67 18.41 -17.40 -5.48
N GLY A 68 19.63 -17.13 -5.03
CA GLY A 68 20.66 -16.46 -5.84
C GLY A 68 20.70 -14.95 -5.64
N GLU A 69 21.71 -14.31 -6.22
CA GLU A 69 22.04 -12.91 -5.94
C GLU A 69 21.00 -11.92 -6.46
N GLU A 70 20.43 -12.17 -7.64
CA GLU A 70 19.39 -11.33 -8.23
C GLU A 70 18.07 -11.40 -7.44
N ALA A 71 17.68 -12.60 -6.98
CA ALA A 71 16.50 -12.76 -6.13
C ALA A 71 16.67 -12.05 -4.78
N ARG A 72 17.86 -12.13 -4.17
CA ARG A 72 18.18 -11.41 -2.91
C ARG A 72 18.14 -9.90 -3.11
N ALA A 73 18.70 -9.41 -4.21
CA ALA A 73 18.67 -8.00 -4.57
C ALA A 73 17.23 -7.50 -4.81
N LEU A 74 16.41 -8.28 -5.51
CA LEU A 74 15.00 -7.95 -5.75
C LEU A 74 14.21 -7.94 -4.44
N ARG A 75 14.39 -8.92 -3.55
CA ARG A 75 13.75 -8.92 -2.23
C ARG A 75 14.08 -7.67 -1.43
N LEU A 76 15.36 -7.28 -1.39
CA LEU A 76 15.78 -6.04 -0.71
C LEU A 76 15.16 -4.80 -1.37
N ALA A 77 15.11 -4.76 -2.70
CA ALA A 77 14.47 -3.68 -3.45
C ALA A 77 12.98 -3.53 -3.13
N LEU A 78 12.24 -4.65 -3.00
CA LEU A 78 10.83 -4.64 -2.61
C LEU A 78 10.64 -4.07 -1.19
N LEU A 79 11.45 -4.51 -0.23
CA LEU A 79 11.37 -4.01 1.15
C LEU A 79 11.62 -2.49 1.21
N LEU A 80 12.72 -2.04 0.63
CA LEU A 80 13.09 -0.62 0.63
C LEU A 80 12.06 0.23 -0.12
N SER A 81 11.61 -0.22 -1.30
CA SER A 81 10.58 0.47 -2.07
C SER A 81 9.26 0.59 -1.31
N GLY A 82 8.87 -0.47 -0.59
CA GLY A 82 7.65 -0.46 0.22
C GLY A 82 7.75 0.50 1.39
N MET A 83 8.84 0.42 2.14
CA MET A 83 9.09 1.28 3.30
C MET A 83 9.21 2.75 2.92
N ASP A 84 9.86 3.08 1.80
CA ASP A 84 9.94 4.44 1.27
C ASP A 84 8.55 4.98 0.92
N GLN A 85 7.70 4.16 0.31
CA GLN A 85 6.34 4.57 -0.05
C GLN A 85 5.44 4.79 1.18
N TRP A 86 5.56 3.94 2.20
CA TRP A 86 4.90 4.18 3.50
C TRP A 86 5.41 5.45 4.17
N GLY A 87 6.73 5.65 4.23
CA GLY A 87 7.34 6.85 4.78
C GLY A 87 6.89 8.13 4.09
N LEU A 88 6.87 8.13 2.76
CA LEU A 88 6.41 9.26 1.95
C LEU A 88 4.94 9.56 2.18
N ALA A 89 4.07 8.54 2.12
CA ALA A 89 2.64 8.69 2.32
C ALA A 89 2.32 9.28 3.70
N TRP A 90 2.94 8.78 4.77
CA TRP A 90 2.72 9.28 6.13
C TRP A 90 3.30 10.68 6.33
N SER A 91 4.46 10.96 5.75
CA SER A 91 5.07 12.29 5.85
C SER A 91 4.20 13.34 5.17
N GLN A 92 3.62 13.04 4.00
CA GLN A 92 2.68 13.92 3.31
C GLN A 92 1.35 14.06 4.05
N ALA A 93 0.82 12.94 4.57
CA ALA A 93 -0.45 12.88 5.30
C ALA A 93 -0.44 13.70 6.61
N PHE A 94 0.66 13.62 7.36
CA PHE A 94 0.79 14.22 8.69
C PHE A 94 1.73 15.44 8.74
N GLY A 95 2.28 15.88 7.60
CA GLY A 95 3.21 17.01 7.54
C GLY A 95 4.51 16.76 8.29
N LEU A 96 5.02 15.52 8.27
CA LEU A 96 6.22 15.13 9.01
C LEU A 96 7.47 15.55 8.23
N VAL A 97 8.45 16.10 8.95
CA VAL A 97 9.76 16.45 8.38
C VAL A 97 10.66 15.22 8.27
N ALA A 98 10.58 14.30 9.24
CA ALA A 98 11.40 13.11 9.28
C ALA A 98 10.74 12.00 10.10
N ILE A 99 11.13 10.75 9.80
CA ILE A 99 10.83 9.57 10.61
C ILE A 99 12.19 8.92 10.94
N PRO A 100 12.86 9.34 12.03
CA PRO A 100 14.25 8.96 12.30
C PRO A 100 14.52 7.45 12.25
N GLY A 101 13.64 6.63 12.85
CA GLY A 101 13.79 5.17 12.84
C GLY A 101 13.69 4.56 11.45
N LEU A 102 12.93 5.17 10.53
CA LEU A 102 12.85 4.74 9.14
C LEU A 102 14.17 5.06 8.41
N SER A 103 14.70 6.27 8.57
CA SER A 103 15.99 6.65 7.99
C SER A 103 17.14 5.79 8.51
N GLU A 104 17.17 5.51 9.82
CA GLU A 104 18.15 4.60 10.43
C GLU A 104 18.05 3.18 9.85
N LEU A 105 16.84 2.63 9.72
CA LEU A 105 16.61 1.28 9.17
C LEU A 105 17.02 1.17 7.70
N VAL A 106 16.58 2.12 6.87
CA VAL A 106 16.93 2.19 5.44
C VAL A 106 18.43 2.30 5.25
N GLY A 107 19.09 3.15 6.05
CA GLY A 107 20.54 3.28 6.04
C GLY A 107 21.24 1.97 6.42
N ALA A 108 20.80 1.30 7.49
CA ALA A 108 21.39 0.05 7.96
C ALA A 108 21.32 -1.07 6.91
N LEU A 109 20.16 -1.22 6.24
CA LEU A 109 19.94 -2.23 5.22
C LEU A 109 20.85 -2.07 3.99
N ARG A 110 21.22 -0.82 3.65
CA ARG A 110 22.14 -0.53 2.53
C ARG A 110 23.62 -0.55 2.92
N THR A 111 23.96 -0.11 4.13
CA THR A 111 25.36 0.00 4.58
C THR A 111 26.09 -1.36 4.57
N GLY A 112 25.36 -2.47 4.71
CA GLY A 112 25.94 -3.81 4.71
C GLY A 112 26.27 -4.41 3.34
N LEU A 113 26.00 -3.69 2.24
CA LEU A 113 26.21 -4.20 0.87
C LEU A 113 27.61 -3.89 0.35
N ASP A 114 28.24 -4.86 -0.30
CA ASP A 114 29.42 -4.61 -1.12
C ASP A 114 29.05 -3.91 -2.44
N ALA A 115 30.05 -3.46 -3.20
CA ALA A 115 29.83 -2.71 -4.44
C ALA A 115 29.03 -3.50 -5.50
N GLN A 116 29.19 -4.83 -5.56
CA GLN A 116 28.46 -5.65 -6.53
C GLN A 116 27.00 -5.87 -6.10
N ALA A 117 26.79 -6.12 -4.81
CA ALA A 117 25.46 -6.27 -4.22
C ALA A 117 24.67 -4.96 -4.31
N GLU A 118 25.30 -3.81 -4.05
CA GLU A 118 24.70 -2.48 -4.21
C GLU A 118 24.31 -2.23 -5.67
N ALA A 119 25.18 -2.54 -6.63
CA ALA A 119 24.86 -2.40 -8.05
C ALA A 119 23.70 -3.28 -8.50
N ARG A 120 23.60 -4.52 -7.98
CA ARG A 120 22.45 -5.41 -8.23
C ARG A 120 21.17 -4.83 -7.63
N PHE A 121 21.24 -4.40 -6.36
CA PHE A 121 20.13 -3.76 -5.66
C PHE A 121 19.59 -2.56 -6.45
N LEU A 122 20.44 -1.63 -6.88
CA LEU A 122 20.03 -0.44 -7.60
C LEU A 122 19.31 -0.78 -8.92
N ARG A 123 19.83 -1.75 -9.69
CA ARG A 123 19.15 -2.21 -10.91
C ARG A 123 17.76 -2.78 -10.63
N GLN A 124 17.62 -3.56 -9.56
CA GLN A 124 16.34 -4.14 -9.18
C GLN A 124 15.38 -3.07 -8.65
N PHE A 125 15.87 -2.11 -7.87
CA PHE A 125 15.08 -1.00 -7.36
C PHE A 125 14.54 -0.11 -8.49
N GLU A 126 15.38 0.24 -9.47
CA GLU A 126 14.96 0.97 -10.66
C GLU A 126 13.97 0.15 -11.49
N ALA A 127 14.23 -1.15 -11.69
CA ALA A 127 13.36 -2.06 -12.40
C ALA A 127 11.93 -2.09 -11.86
N LEU A 128 11.70 -1.91 -10.56
CA LEU A 128 10.34 -1.86 -10.00
C LEU A 128 9.51 -0.71 -10.57
N ALA A 129 10.14 0.42 -10.89
CA ALA A 129 9.45 1.63 -11.35
C ALA A 129 9.28 1.69 -12.88
N THR A 130 10.02 0.89 -13.66
CA THR A 130 10.03 1.03 -15.13
C THR A 130 8.75 0.58 -15.83
N ALA A 131 7.96 -0.28 -15.20
CA ALA A 131 6.74 -0.82 -15.80
C ALA A 131 5.73 -1.24 -14.72
N GLU A 132 4.44 -1.13 -15.01
CA GLU A 132 3.39 -1.40 -14.00
C GLU A 132 3.33 -2.87 -13.60
N GLU A 133 3.58 -3.80 -14.53
CA GLU A 133 3.53 -5.25 -14.33
C GLU A 133 4.66 -5.84 -13.49
N ARG A 134 5.78 -5.12 -13.38
CA ARG A 134 6.93 -5.58 -12.60
C ARG A 134 6.59 -5.60 -11.12
N ALA A 135 6.71 -6.76 -10.50
CA ALA A 135 6.30 -6.99 -9.12
C ALA A 135 4.83 -6.57 -8.85
N ILE A 136 3.92 -6.92 -9.76
CA ILE A 136 2.52 -6.47 -9.70
C ILE A 136 1.82 -6.88 -8.41
N ASP A 137 2.09 -8.10 -7.92
CA ASP A 137 1.52 -8.60 -6.67
C ASP A 137 1.98 -7.81 -5.45
N PHE A 138 3.25 -7.42 -5.42
CA PHE A 138 3.77 -6.51 -4.40
C PHE A 138 3.08 -5.16 -4.47
N LYS A 139 2.96 -4.55 -5.66
CA LYS A 139 2.33 -3.23 -5.84
C LYS A 139 0.87 -3.24 -5.42
N VAL A 140 0.12 -4.28 -5.81
CA VAL A 140 -1.29 -4.45 -5.44
C VAL A 140 -1.45 -4.52 -3.93
N GLU A 141 -0.68 -5.39 -3.27
CA GLU A 141 -0.76 -5.57 -1.81
C GLU A 141 -0.32 -4.31 -1.06
N LEU A 142 0.76 -3.66 -1.50
CA LEU A 142 1.28 -2.42 -0.91
C LEU A 142 0.26 -1.28 -1.01
N ARG A 143 -0.30 -1.07 -2.21
CA ARG A 143 -1.30 0.00 -2.45
C ARG A 143 -2.56 -0.24 -1.63
N ARG A 144 -3.03 -1.48 -1.55
CA ARG A 144 -4.16 -1.84 -0.68
C ARG A 144 -3.87 -1.45 0.77
N GLY A 145 -2.73 -1.87 1.32
CA GLY A 145 -2.35 -1.53 2.69
C GLY A 145 -2.31 -0.01 2.94
N LEU A 146 -1.62 0.73 2.06
CA LEU A 146 -1.49 2.19 2.15
C LEU A 146 -2.85 2.91 2.11
N HIS A 147 -3.68 2.61 1.11
CA HIS A 147 -4.95 3.30 0.93
C HIS A 147 -5.88 3.07 2.12
N LEU A 148 -5.94 1.84 2.63
CA LEU A 148 -6.78 1.50 3.77
C LEU A 148 -6.29 2.15 5.05
N ALA A 149 -4.98 2.17 5.29
CA ALA A 149 -4.44 2.82 6.47
C ALA A 149 -4.63 4.34 6.44
N LEU A 150 -4.54 5.00 5.27
CA LEU A 150 -4.89 6.42 5.12
C LEU A 150 -6.37 6.68 5.32
N TRP A 151 -7.25 5.83 4.79
CA TRP A 151 -8.69 5.95 5.03
C TRP A 151 -9.03 5.77 6.51
N HIS A 152 -8.48 4.74 7.16
CA HIS A 152 -8.64 4.51 8.59
C HIS A 152 -8.15 5.70 9.43
N ALA A 153 -7.01 6.28 9.07
CA ALA A 153 -6.53 7.49 9.73
C ALA A 153 -7.49 8.67 9.53
N ALA A 154 -8.06 8.84 8.32
CA ALA A 154 -9.00 9.91 8.04
C ALA A 154 -10.29 9.81 8.87
N ILE A 155 -10.84 8.59 9.02
CA ILE A 155 -12.09 8.38 9.77
C ILE A 155 -11.87 8.32 11.30
N ALA A 156 -10.63 8.08 11.74
CA ALA A 156 -10.26 8.13 13.16
C ALA A 156 -9.82 9.52 13.63
N ALA A 157 -9.65 10.47 12.71
CA ALA A 157 -9.26 11.83 13.06
C ALA A 157 -10.40 12.55 13.80
N GLU A 158 -10.05 13.16 14.94
CA GLU A 158 -10.99 13.94 15.76
C GLU A 158 -11.21 15.36 15.20
N ASP A 159 -10.20 15.88 14.50
CA ASP A 159 -10.22 17.20 13.85
C ASP A 159 -10.71 17.11 12.40
N ARG A 160 -11.68 17.96 12.04
CA ARG A 160 -12.26 18.01 10.70
C ARG A 160 -11.24 18.33 9.62
N ASP A 161 -10.35 19.30 9.88
CA ASP A 161 -9.36 19.69 8.89
C ASP A 161 -8.34 18.57 8.68
N GLN A 162 -7.94 17.87 9.74
CA GLN A 162 -7.09 16.68 9.64
C GLN A 162 -7.78 15.56 8.85
N ALA A 163 -9.04 15.25 9.14
CA ALA A 163 -9.80 14.22 8.42
C ALA A 163 -9.88 14.52 6.91
N LEU A 164 -10.20 15.77 6.55
CA LEU A 164 -10.28 16.21 5.16
C LEU A 164 -8.92 16.24 4.47
N ARG A 165 -7.83 16.61 5.17
CA ARG A 165 -6.47 16.52 4.64
C ARG A 165 -6.07 15.08 4.33
N LEU A 166 -6.34 14.14 5.26
CA LEU A 166 -6.04 12.72 5.08
C LEU A 166 -6.84 12.11 3.92
N ALA A 167 -8.15 12.42 3.84
CA ALA A 167 -8.99 12.02 2.72
C ALA A 167 -8.49 12.61 1.38
N GLY A 168 -8.06 13.87 1.36
CA GLY A 168 -7.48 14.51 0.18
C GLY A 168 -6.17 13.86 -0.28
N GLN A 169 -5.31 13.45 0.66
CA GLN A 169 -4.09 12.70 0.34
C GLN A 169 -4.39 11.32 -0.25
N LEU A 170 -5.33 10.59 0.33
CA LEU A 170 -5.81 9.33 -0.23
C LEU A 170 -6.38 9.53 -1.65
N GLY A 171 -7.23 10.53 -1.86
CA GLY A 171 -7.77 10.86 -3.18
C GLY A 171 -6.67 11.15 -4.20
N SER A 172 -5.66 11.94 -3.81
CA SER A 172 -4.51 12.26 -4.67
C SER A 172 -3.71 11.01 -5.07
N GLN A 173 -3.50 10.08 -4.12
CA GLN A 173 -2.81 8.81 -4.41
C GLN A 173 -3.62 7.92 -5.36
N LEU A 174 -4.94 7.83 -5.18
CA LEU A 174 -5.82 7.06 -6.06
C LEU A 174 -5.83 7.63 -7.49
N LEU A 175 -5.83 8.96 -7.64
CA LEU A 175 -5.74 9.61 -8.95
C LEU A 175 -4.37 9.39 -9.61
N ALA A 176 -3.28 9.52 -8.84
CA ALA A 176 -1.93 9.23 -9.33
C ALA A 176 -1.78 7.77 -9.76
N LEU A 177 -2.38 6.82 -9.04
CA LEU A 177 -2.33 5.40 -9.37
C LEU A 177 -2.89 5.09 -10.76
N VAL A 178 -4.01 5.71 -11.13
CA VAL A 178 -4.62 5.55 -12.45
C VAL A 178 -3.69 6.07 -13.56
N ARG A 179 -2.98 7.17 -13.29
CA ARG A 179 -2.02 7.75 -14.23
C ARG A 179 -0.76 6.88 -14.37
N ASP A 180 -0.24 6.41 -13.25
CA ASP A 180 1.04 5.70 -13.18
C ASP A 180 0.89 4.22 -13.57
N MET A 181 -0.33 3.66 -13.47
CA MET A 181 -0.68 2.29 -13.87
C MET A 181 -1.91 2.30 -14.80
N PRO A 182 -1.75 2.64 -16.09
CA PRO A 182 -2.88 2.81 -17.00
C PRO A 182 -3.69 1.53 -17.24
N GLN A 183 -3.08 0.34 -17.19
CA GLN A 183 -3.78 -0.92 -17.44
C GLN A 183 -4.45 -1.44 -16.17
N ALA A 184 -3.75 -1.41 -15.03
CA ALA A 184 -4.21 -2.03 -13.79
C ALA A 184 -4.74 -1.03 -12.75
N GLY A 185 -4.26 0.21 -12.72
CA GLY A 185 -4.48 1.17 -11.64
C GLY A 185 -5.95 1.48 -11.36
N TRP A 186 -6.77 1.62 -12.40
CA TRP A 186 -8.22 1.85 -12.24
C TRP A 186 -8.91 0.74 -11.44
N ARG A 187 -8.45 -0.50 -11.58
CA ARG A 187 -9.01 -1.64 -10.84
C ARG A 187 -8.62 -1.58 -9.38
N LEU A 188 -7.38 -1.23 -9.07
CA LEU A 188 -6.91 -1.05 -7.69
C LEU A 188 -7.67 0.09 -7.00
N VAL A 189 -7.99 1.17 -7.72
CA VAL A 189 -8.89 2.23 -7.22
C VAL A 189 -10.28 1.67 -6.94
N ALA A 190 -10.87 0.93 -7.88
CA ALA A 190 -12.18 0.34 -7.70
C ALA A 190 -12.24 -0.64 -6.51
N ASP A 191 -11.22 -1.47 -6.33
CA ASP A 191 -11.11 -2.39 -5.20
C ASP A 191 -10.96 -1.64 -3.86
N ALA A 192 -10.22 -0.53 -3.83
CA ALA A 192 -10.13 0.31 -2.63
C ALA A 192 -11.48 0.94 -2.27
N LEU A 193 -12.22 1.46 -3.25
CA LEU A 193 -13.56 2.03 -3.03
C LEU A 193 -14.57 0.96 -2.59
N ALA A 194 -14.54 -0.22 -3.21
CA ALA A 194 -15.37 -1.34 -2.80
C ALA A 194 -15.11 -1.73 -1.34
N PHE A 195 -13.84 -1.81 -0.95
CA PHE A 195 -13.48 -2.13 0.42
C PHE A 195 -14.02 -1.08 1.40
N ILE A 196 -13.81 0.22 1.12
CA ILE A 196 -14.33 1.30 1.96
C ILE A 196 -15.86 1.17 2.10
N GLN A 197 -16.58 0.98 1.00
CA GLN A 197 -18.03 0.80 1.01
C GLN A 197 -18.46 -0.42 1.84
N ILE A 198 -17.77 -1.55 1.70
CA ILE A 198 -18.04 -2.76 2.50
C ILE A 198 -17.83 -2.47 3.98
N ARG A 199 -16.73 -1.80 4.37
CA ARG A 199 -16.47 -1.47 5.78
C ARG A 199 -17.49 -0.51 6.36
N CYS A 200 -17.96 0.48 5.58
CA CYS A 200 -19.04 1.35 6.02
C CYS A 200 -20.35 0.57 6.26
N LEU A 201 -20.65 -0.42 5.42
CA LEU A 201 -21.87 -1.23 5.52
C LEU A 201 -21.79 -2.30 6.62
N ALA A 202 -20.65 -2.99 6.74
CA ALA A 202 -20.47 -4.12 7.63
C ALA A 202 -20.26 -3.69 9.09
N ASP A 203 -19.44 -2.66 9.30
CA ASP A 203 -18.98 -2.26 10.64
C ASP A 203 -19.60 -0.93 11.11
N GLY A 204 -20.42 -0.28 10.28
CA GLY A 204 -20.93 1.06 10.56
C GLY A 204 -19.83 2.13 10.63
N LEU A 205 -18.65 1.87 10.07
CA LEU A 205 -17.57 2.85 10.02
C LEU A 205 -17.99 4.07 9.18
N ALA A 206 -17.58 5.27 9.61
CA ALA A 206 -17.93 6.53 8.94
C ALA A 206 -19.44 6.74 8.71
N ALA A 207 -20.28 6.22 9.62
CA ALA A 207 -21.73 6.40 9.53
C ALA A 207 -22.20 7.84 9.83
N GLU A 208 -21.46 8.59 10.64
CA GLU A 208 -21.81 9.95 11.05
C GLU A 208 -20.59 10.87 11.27
N GLY A 209 -20.87 12.15 11.44
CA GLY A 209 -19.89 13.17 11.84
C GLY A 209 -18.77 13.40 10.83
N VAL A 210 -17.59 13.76 11.35
CA VAL A 210 -16.39 14.09 10.55
C VAL A 210 -15.94 12.92 9.69
N ALA A 211 -16.05 11.69 10.20
CA ALA A 211 -15.68 10.47 9.46
C ALA A 211 -16.55 10.28 8.20
N GLN A 212 -17.86 10.50 8.32
CA GLN A 212 -18.79 10.46 7.18
C GLN A 212 -18.46 11.56 6.18
N GLU A 213 -18.25 12.79 6.66
CA GLU A 213 -17.91 13.94 5.81
C GLU A 213 -16.63 13.70 5.01
N ALA A 214 -15.56 13.23 5.66
CA ALA A 214 -14.29 12.94 5.01
C ALA A 214 -14.42 11.84 3.95
N THR A 215 -15.19 10.79 4.24
CA THR A 215 -15.46 9.72 3.27
C THR A 215 -16.28 10.24 2.08
N GLN A 216 -17.32 11.04 2.31
CA GLN A 216 -18.10 11.64 1.22
C GLN A 216 -17.26 12.59 0.36
N ALA A 217 -16.41 13.41 0.98
CA ALA A 217 -15.49 14.31 0.29
C ALA A 217 -14.51 13.56 -0.61
N LEU A 218 -13.97 12.42 -0.16
CA LEU A 218 -13.12 11.54 -0.97
C LEU A 218 -13.85 11.07 -2.24
N PHE A 219 -15.05 10.52 -2.10
CA PHE A 219 -15.81 10.01 -3.24
C PHE A 219 -16.23 11.14 -4.20
N ALA A 220 -16.65 12.29 -3.66
CA ALA A 220 -17.00 13.45 -4.46
C ALA A 220 -15.81 14.00 -5.25
N ALA A 221 -14.62 14.05 -4.64
CA ALA A 221 -13.39 14.44 -5.33
C ALA A 221 -13.07 13.47 -6.47
N LEU A 222 -13.09 12.15 -6.23
CA LEU A 222 -12.83 11.16 -7.28
C LEU A 222 -13.83 11.23 -8.43
N ALA A 223 -15.11 11.42 -8.13
CA ALA A 223 -16.16 11.57 -9.14
C ALA A 223 -15.96 12.82 -10.03
N ARG A 224 -15.36 13.88 -9.47
CA ARG A 224 -15.08 15.13 -10.19
C ARG A 224 -13.80 15.06 -11.02
N GLU A 225 -12.75 14.43 -10.49
CA GLU A 225 -11.41 14.46 -11.10
C GLU A 225 -11.15 13.31 -12.08
N LEU A 226 -11.84 12.16 -11.95
CA LEU A 226 -11.66 11.05 -12.89
C LEU A 226 -12.32 11.37 -14.26
N PRO A 227 -11.69 10.98 -15.38
CA PRO A 227 -12.35 11.01 -16.68
C PRO A 227 -13.67 10.23 -16.64
N LYS A 228 -14.76 10.80 -17.16
CA LYS A 228 -16.12 10.26 -17.00
C LYS A 228 -16.23 8.75 -17.28
N ALA A 229 -15.77 8.30 -18.45
CA ALA A 229 -15.83 6.90 -18.84
C ALA A 229 -15.03 5.98 -17.88
N LEU A 230 -13.93 6.50 -17.34
CA LEU A 230 -13.13 5.77 -16.36
C LEU A 230 -13.81 5.75 -14.99
N GLY A 231 -14.36 6.87 -14.54
CA GLY A 231 -15.14 6.97 -13.30
C GLY A 231 -16.32 5.99 -13.30
N GLU A 232 -17.07 5.93 -14.40
CA GLU A 232 -18.16 4.95 -14.58
C GLU A 232 -17.66 3.50 -14.47
N ARG A 233 -16.52 3.18 -15.11
CA ARG A 233 -15.90 1.85 -15.04
C ARG A 233 -15.48 1.48 -13.61
N VAL A 234 -14.81 2.40 -12.92
CA VAL A 234 -14.35 2.24 -11.53
C VAL A 234 -15.55 1.98 -10.61
N MET A 235 -16.57 2.84 -10.67
CA MET A 235 -17.75 2.72 -9.81
C MET A 235 -18.56 1.47 -10.11
N ALA A 236 -18.72 1.09 -11.39
CA ALA A 236 -19.40 -0.14 -11.75
C ALA A 236 -18.68 -1.39 -11.22
N HIS A 237 -17.34 -1.41 -11.26
CA HIS A 237 -16.56 -2.51 -10.68
C HIS A 237 -16.68 -2.54 -9.15
N ALA A 238 -16.54 -1.39 -8.49
CA ALA A 238 -16.67 -1.30 -7.05
C ALA A 238 -18.06 -1.78 -6.58
N ALA A 239 -19.13 -1.33 -7.23
CA ALA A 239 -20.50 -1.73 -6.93
C ALA A 239 -20.72 -3.25 -7.11
N ARG A 240 -20.17 -3.85 -8.16
CA ARG A 240 -20.24 -5.32 -8.36
C ARG A 240 -19.57 -6.07 -7.21
N ALA A 241 -18.43 -5.60 -6.73
CA ALA A 241 -17.74 -6.22 -5.60
C ALA A 241 -18.57 -6.14 -4.30
N VAL A 242 -19.17 -4.97 -4.02
CA VAL A 242 -20.07 -4.78 -2.87
C VAL A 242 -21.30 -5.71 -2.96
N ILE A 243 -21.93 -5.80 -4.13
CA ILE A 243 -23.09 -6.68 -4.34
C ILE A 243 -22.71 -8.15 -4.15
N ALA A 244 -21.57 -8.58 -4.70
CA ALA A 244 -21.09 -9.95 -4.55
C ALA A 244 -20.80 -10.30 -3.08
N TRP A 245 -20.21 -9.37 -2.32
CA TRP A 245 -20.02 -9.52 -0.88
C TRP A 245 -21.36 -9.64 -0.14
N GLN A 246 -22.33 -8.75 -0.40
CA GLN A 246 -23.65 -8.83 0.20
C GLN A 246 -24.31 -10.19 -0.07
N GLN A 247 -24.28 -10.67 -1.31
CA GLN A 247 -24.85 -11.97 -1.67
C GLN A 247 -24.19 -13.12 -0.90
N ALA A 248 -22.87 -13.08 -0.72
CA ALA A 248 -22.14 -14.07 0.07
C ALA A 248 -22.54 -14.04 1.55
N GLU A 249 -22.68 -12.86 2.15
CA GLU A 249 -23.15 -12.70 3.54
C GLU A 249 -24.57 -13.23 3.73
N HIS A 250 -25.49 -12.93 2.80
CA HIS A 250 -26.86 -13.45 2.87
C HIS A 250 -26.90 -14.97 2.73
N ALA A 251 -26.08 -15.55 1.85
CA ALA A 251 -25.96 -16.99 1.71
C ALA A 251 -25.40 -17.65 2.98
N ALA A 252 -24.41 -17.05 3.64
CA ALA A 252 -23.86 -17.53 4.90
C ALA A 252 -24.88 -17.44 6.06
N GLY A 253 -25.66 -16.36 6.12
CA GLY A 253 -26.70 -16.18 7.13
C GLY A 253 -27.94 -17.08 6.97
N GLN A 254 -28.17 -17.66 5.79
CA GLN A 254 -29.27 -18.60 5.51
C GLN A 254 -28.93 -20.07 5.82
N VAL A 255 -27.66 -20.39 6.13
CA VAL A 255 -27.18 -21.75 6.42
C VAL A 255 -27.15 -22.05 7.94
N HIS A 256 -27.69 -21.14 8.76
CA HIS A 256 -27.88 -21.30 10.20
C HIS A 256 -29.36 -21.40 10.57
#